data_AF-A0A2N3PNJ4-F1
#
_entry.id   AF-A0A2N3PNJ4-F1
#
_cell.length_a   1.000
_cell.length_b   1.000
_cell.length_c   1.000
_cell.angle_alpha   90.00
_cell.angle_beta   90.00
_cell.angle_gamma   90.00
#
_symmetry.space_group_name_H-M   'P 1'
#
loop_
_entity.id
_entity.type
_entity.pdbx_description
1 polymer ?
#
loop_
_entity_poly.entity_id
_entity_poly.type
_entity_poly.pdbx_seq_one_letter_code
_entity_poly.pdbx_strand_id
1 'polypeptide(L)'
;MIKAEEFAGADKDMAFEEALLYAPERDGILLGIFGTMPDYADARLEQLWQETNLRPLAEVVAYCHRHGIDIVKEDGRPVACYLDIAAMLRAIDVDILNVRLAEGSRPQ
;
A
#
# COMPACT_ATOMS: atom_id res chain seq x y z
N MET A 1 13.47 21.19 4.52
CA MET A 1 14.10 19.91 4.89
C MET A 1 13.28 19.32 6.02
N ILE A 2 12.35 18.42 5.70
CA ILE A 2 11.60 17.69 6.72
C ILE A 2 12.50 16.52 7.17
N LYS A 3 12.77 16.45 8.47
CA LYS A 3 13.67 15.44 9.08
C LYS A 3 13.02 14.07 9.00
N ALA A 4 13.80 13.06 8.61
CA ALA A 4 13.37 11.67 8.46
C ALA A 4 13.15 10.93 9.80
N GLU A 5 13.05 11.63 10.93
CA GLU A 5 13.13 11.06 12.28
C GLU A 5 11.77 10.90 12.99
N GLU A 6 10.64 11.26 12.36
CA GLU A 6 9.30 11.19 12.99
C GLU A 6 8.42 10.01 12.53
N PHE A 7 8.95 9.03 11.79
CA PHE A 7 8.17 7.88 11.31
C PHE A 7 8.27 6.63 12.19
N ALA A 8 8.75 6.77 13.43
CA ALA A 8 8.79 5.69 14.40
C ALA A 8 7.41 5.47 15.05
N GLY A 9 6.49 4.86 14.31
CA GLY A 9 5.18 4.49 14.87
C GLY A 9 4.09 4.19 13.86
N ALA A 10 4.39 3.47 12.77
CA ALA A 10 3.31 2.75 12.08
C ALA A 10 2.86 1.64 13.02
N ASP A 11 1.72 1.87 13.68
CA ASP A 11 1.15 1.01 14.70
C ASP A 11 1.01 -0.42 14.17
N LYS A 12 1.83 -1.34 14.69
CA LYS A 12 1.83 -2.76 14.29
C LYS A 12 0.69 -3.53 14.95
N ASP A 13 -0.09 -2.87 15.82
CA ASP A 13 -1.13 -3.47 16.65
C ASP A 13 -2.50 -2.84 16.36
N MET A 14 -2.88 -2.71 15.08
CA MET A 14 -4.26 -2.33 14.73
C MET A 14 -5.22 -3.38 15.31
N ALA A 15 -6.02 -2.97 16.30
CA ALA A 15 -6.97 -3.87 16.95
C ALA A 15 -7.98 -4.41 15.94
N PHE A 16 -8.44 -5.65 16.12
CA PHE A 16 -9.41 -6.30 15.22
C PHE A 16 -10.67 -5.43 14.97
N GLU A 17 -11.12 -4.70 15.99
CA GLU A 17 -12.25 -3.77 15.91
C GLU A 17 -11.95 -2.57 14.99
N GLU A 18 -10.73 -2.03 15.02
CA GLU A 18 -10.27 -1.01 14.08
C GLU A 18 -10.16 -1.57 12.67
N ALA A 19 -9.62 -2.79 12.51
CA ALA A 19 -9.53 -3.44 11.20
C ALA A 19 -10.91 -3.63 10.55
N LEU A 20 -11.94 -3.95 11.35
CA LEU A 20 -13.33 -4.04 10.88
C LEU A 20 -13.92 -2.67 10.50
N LEU A 21 -13.58 -1.62 11.24
CA LEU A 21 -14.04 -0.26 10.96
C LEU A 21 -13.45 0.27 9.65
N TYR A 22 -12.17 -0.04 9.38
CA TYR A 22 -11.46 0.41 8.18
C TYR A 22 -11.61 -0.54 6.98
N ALA A 23 -12.18 -1.74 7.13
CA ALA A 23 -12.33 -2.69 6.02
C ALA A 23 -13.07 -2.09 4.79
N PRO A 24 -14.18 -1.34 4.94
CA PRO A 24 -14.83 -0.71 3.79
C PRO A 24 -13.98 0.39 3.13
N GLU A 25 -13.22 1.14 3.92
CA GLU A 25 -12.29 2.17 3.43
C GLU A 25 -11.12 1.53 2.68
N ARG A 26 -10.55 0.47 3.25
CA ARG A 26 -9.51 -0.37 2.62
C ARG A 26 -9.98 -0.89 1.27
N ASP A 27 -11.11 -1.59 1.24
CA ASP A 27 -11.60 -2.25 0.03
C ASP A 27 -11.92 -1.21 -1.06
N GLY A 28 -12.52 -0.07 -0.67
CA GLY A 28 -12.77 1.05 -1.57
C GLY A 28 -11.50 1.64 -2.18
N ILE A 29 -10.44 1.84 -1.37
CA ILE A 29 -9.14 2.33 -1.86
C ILE A 29 -8.50 1.32 -2.82
N LEU A 30 -8.43 0.05 -2.43
CA LEU A 30 -7.76 -0.99 -3.24
C LEU A 30 -8.49 -1.22 -4.58
N LEU A 31 -9.82 -1.29 -4.57
CA LEU A 31 -10.61 -1.38 -5.78
C LEU A 31 -10.50 -0.11 -6.64
N GLY A 32 -10.41 1.07 -6.03
CA GLY A 32 -10.24 2.33 -6.75
C GLY A 32 -8.89 2.44 -7.47
N ILE A 33 -7.82 1.93 -6.87
CA ILE A 33 -6.46 1.99 -7.43
C ILE A 33 -6.22 0.86 -8.44
N PHE A 34 -6.55 -0.38 -8.05
CA PHE A 34 -6.14 -1.58 -8.79
C PHE A 34 -7.29 -2.27 -9.54
N GLY A 35 -8.55 -1.93 -9.25
CA GLY A 35 -9.72 -2.60 -9.82
C GLY A 35 -9.93 -4.04 -9.33
N THR A 36 -9.14 -4.49 -8.35
CA THR A 36 -9.23 -5.84 -7.74
C THR A 36 -8.74 -5.80 -6.30
N MET A 37 -9.11 -6.82 -5.53
CA MET A 37 -8.58 -7.06 -4.19
C MET A 37 -7.34 -7.95 -4.24
N PRO A 38 -6.39 -7.83 -3.28
CA PRO A 38 -5.29 -8.76 -3.14
C PRO A 38 -5.79 -10.15 -2.71
N ASP A 39 -5.24 -11.19 -3.33
CA ASP A 39 -5.50 -12.59 -2.95
C ASP A 39 -4.31 -13.16 -2.18
N TYR A 40 -4.37 -13.11 -0.85
CA TYR A 40 -3.32 -13.65 0.02
C TYR A 40 -3.35 -15.18 0.16
N ALA A 41 -4.25 -15.88 -0.55
CA ALA A 41 -4.09 -17.32 -0.73
C ALA A 41 -2.94 -17.65 -1.71
N ASP A 42 -2.51 -16.70 -2.55
CA ASP A 42 -1.27 -16.82 -3.33
C ASP A 42 -0.07 -16.52 -2.44
N ALA A 43 0.70 -17.56 -2.12
CA ALA A 43 1.90 -17.47 -1.30
C ALA A 43 2.94 -16.45 -1.82
N ARG A 44 2.96 -16.17 -3.12
CA ARG A 44 3.88 -15.18 -3.70
C ARG A 44 3.46 -13.76 -3.32
N LEU A 45 2.15 -13.47 -3.33
CA LEU A 45 1.64 -12.17 -2.91
C LEU A 45 1.76 -12.00 -1.39
N GLU A 46 1.48 -13.05 -0.62
CA GLU A 46 1.71 -13.07 0.82
C GLU A 46 3.18 -12.77 1.15
N GLN A 47 4.11 -13.41 0.44
CA GLN A 47 5.55 -13.16 0.61
C GLN A 47 5.90 -11.69 0.34
N LEU A 48 5.42 -11.11 -0.77
CA LEU A 48 5.66 -9.69 -1.09
C LEU A 48 5.13 -8.75 -0.01
N TRP A 49 3.97 -9.07 0.57
CA TRP A 49 3.40 -8.31 1.67
C TRP A 49 4.27 -8.40 2.93
N GLN A 50 4.71 -9.60 3.31
CA GLN A 50 5.61 -9.79 4.46
C GLN A 50 6.93 -9.05 4.26
N GLU A 51 7.53 -9.15 3.07
CA GLU A 51 8.75 -8.41 2.73
C GLU A 51 8.56 -6.89 2.78
N THR A 52 7.36 -6.40 2.47
CA THR A 52 7.02 -4.98 2.57
C THR A 52 6.88 -4.55 4.03
N ASN A 53 6.24 -5.36 4.86
CA ASN A 53 6.06 -5.11 6.30
C ASN A 53 7.39 -5.09 7.07
N LEU A 54 8.42 -5.78 6.56
CA LEU A 54 9.77 -5.76 7.13
C LEU A 54 10.57 -4.51 6.77
N ARG A 55 10.10 -3.68 5.83
CA ARG A 55 10.83 -2.47 5.39
C ARG A 55 10.49 -1.25 6.24
N PRO A 56 11.42 -0.29 6.35
CA PRO A 56 11.11 1.02 6.92
C PRO A 56 9.97 1.70 6.16
N LEU A 57 9.05 2.36 6.89
CA LEU A 57 7.92 3.09 6.28
C LEU A 57 8.38 4.07 5.20
N ALA A 58 9.49 4.79 5.43
CA ALA A 58 10.06 5.72 4.46
C ALA A 58 10.42 5.06 3.11
N GLU A 59 10.91 3.81 3.13
CA GLU A 59 11.18 3.06 1.90
C GLU A 59 9.88 2.67 1.17
N VAL A 60 8.86 2.27 1.93
CA VAL A 60 7.54 1.91 1.38
C VAL A 60 6.87 3.13 0.75
N VAL A 61 6.87 4.27 1.44
CA VAL A 61 6.36 5.56 0.93
C VAL A 61 7.12 5.96 -0.34
N ALA A 62 8.45 5.94 -0.31
CA ALA A 62 9.25 6.29 -1.47
C ALA A 62 9.01 5.35 -2.66
N TYR A 63 8.75 4.07 -2.39
CA TYR A 63 8.37 3.10 -3.42
C TYR A 63 7.01 3.46 -4.03
N CYS A 64 5.93 3.56 -3.24
CA CYS A 64 4.60 3.91 -3.75
C CYS A 64 4.58 5.23 -4.54
N HIS A 65 5.31 6.24 -4.06
CA HIS A 65 5.41 7.53 -4.71
C HIS A 65 6.07 7.44 -6.11
N ARG A 66 7.05 6.54 -6.31
CA ARG A 66 7.63 6.30 -7.66
C ARG A 66 6.62 5.70 -8.65
N HIS A 67 5.59 5.02 -8.15
CA HIS A 67 4.47 4.51 -8.95
C HIS A 67 3.31 5.51 -9.05
N GLY A 68 3.48 6.74 -8.56
CA GLY A 68 2.46 7.80 -8.61
C GLY A 68 1.36 7.66 -7.56
N ILE A 69 1.58 6.88 -6.51
CA ILE A 69 0.61 6.67 -5.43
C ILE A 69 1.13 7.32 -4.15
N ASP A 70 0.37 8.30 -3.64
CA ASP A 70 0.58 8.84 -2.31
C ASP A 70 -0.19 8.00 -1.28
N ILE A 71 0.53 7.47 -0.30
CA ILE A 71 -0.02 6.60 0.76
C ILE A 71 -0.01 7.29 2.12
N VAL A 72 0.38 8.56 2.19
CA VAL A 72 0.44 9.34 3.43
C VAL A 72 -0.75 10.31 3.46
N LYS A 73 -1.49 10.30 4.57
CA LYS A 73 -2.60 11.24 4.83
C LYS A 73 -2.05 12.62 5.17
N GLU A 74 -2.93 13.63 5.17
CA GLU A 74 -2.57 15.01 5.53
C GLU A 74 -1.99 15.14 6.95
N ASP A 75 -2.35 14.22 7.86
CA ASP A 75 -1.84 14.17 9.23
C ASP A 75 -0.44 13.52 9.35
N GLY A 76 0.17 13.11 8.22
CA GLY A 76 1.48 12.49 8.16
C GLY A 76 1.49 10.98 8.42
N ARG A 77 0.34 10.35 8.70
CA ARG A 77 0.22 8.91 8.91
C ARG A 77 -0.07 8.17 7.61
N PRO A 78 0.36 6.90 7.45
CA PRO A 78 0.00 6.14 6.28
C PRO A 78 -1.51 5.82 6.26
N VAL A 79 -2.07 5.62 5.07
CA VAL A 79 -3.41 5.04 4.90
C VAL A 79 -3.44 3.62 5.45
N ALA A 80 -4.60 3.18 5.97
CA ALA A 80 -4.71 1.89 6.66
C ALA A 80 -4.23 0.69 5.81
N CYS A 81 -4.44 0.76 4.49
CA CYS A 81 -4.07 -0.29 3.54
C CYS A 81 -2.71 -0.08 2.85
N TYR A 82 -1.82 0.74 3.40
CA TYR A 82 -0.55 1.08 2.73
C TYR A 82 0.33 -0.14 2.39
N LEU A 83 0.32 -1.17 3.24
CA LEU A 83 1.03 -2.43 2.99
C LEU A 83 0.42 -3.21 1.82
N ASP A 84 -0.91 -3.25 1.74
CA ASP A 84 -1.63 -3.88 0.63
C ASP A 84 -1.32 -3.18 -0.69
N ILE A 85 -1.33 -1.84 -0.70
CA ILE A 85 -0.99 -1.02 -1.87
C ILE A 85 0.43 -1.34 -2.36
N ALA A 86 1.40 -1.32 -1.44
CA ALA A 86 2.80 -1.58 -1.78
C ALA A 86 3.03 -3.02 -2.25
N ALA A 87 2.38 -4.01 -1.62
CA ALA A 87 2.45 -5.41 -2.03
C ALA A 87 1.86 -5.62 -3.43
N MET A 88 0.72 -5.01 -3.73
CA MET A 88 0.08 -5.09 -5.05
C MET A 88 0.91 -4.42 -6.14
N LEU A 89 1.51 -3.24 -5.87
CA LEU A 89 2.46 -2.61 -6.79
C LEU A 89 3.66 -3.51 -7.09
N ARG A 90 4.24 -4.14 -6.06
CA ARG A 90 5.33 -5.10 -6.24
C ARG A 90 4.90 -6.31 -7.05
N ALA A 91 3.70 -6.81 -6.81
CA ALA A 91 3.14 -7.94 -7.55
C ALA A 91 2.93 -7.60 -9.03
N ILE A 92 2.62 -6.34 -9.37
CA ILE A 92 2.59 -5.86 -10.75
C ILE A 92 4.01 -5.85 -11.36
N ASP A 93 4.99 -5.32 -10.63
CA ASP A 93 6.38 -5.23 -11.10
C ASP A 93 7.01 -6.59 -11.42
N VAL A 94 6.57 -7.66 -10.76
CA VAL A 94 7.07 -9.03 -10.98
C VAL A 94 6.06 -9.93 -11.72
N ASP A 95 5.06 -9.33 -12.39
CA ASP A 95 4.07 -10.03 -13.21
C ASP A 95 3.24 -11.10 -12.47
N ILE A 96 3.08 -10.99 -11.14
CA ILE A 96 2.16 -11.81 -10.34
C ILE A 96 0.73 -11.30 -10.50
N LEU A 97 0.54 -9.97 -10.45
CA LEU A 97 -0.75 -9.31 -10.59
C LEU A 97 -0.81 -8.57 -11.92
N ASN A 98 -1.71 -8.99 -12.81
CA ASN A 98 -1.91 -8.34 -14.10
C ASN A 98 -3.12 -7.39 -14.02
N VAL A 99 -2.90 -6.19 -13.47
CA VAL A 99 -3.89 -5.11 -13.44
C VAL A 99 -3.48 -4.00 -14.38
N ARG A 100 -4.43 -3.55 -15.21
CA ARG A 100 -4.28 -2.28 -15.92
C ARG A 100 -4.52 -1.17 -14.90
N LEU A 101 -3.44 -0.57 -14.40
CA LEU A 101 -3.54 0.73 -13.73
C LEU A 101 -4.32 1.67 -14.65
N ALA A 102 -5.32 2.38 -14.12
CA ALA A 102 -6.14 3.27 -14.92
C ALA A 102 -5.25 4.27 -15.68
N GLU A 103 -5.15 4.12 -17.00
CA GLU A 103 -4.38 5.02 -17.85
C GLU A 103 -5.05 6.40 -17.85
N GLY A 104 -4.48 7.37 -17.12
CA GLY A 104 -5.11 8.68 -16.96
C GLY A 104 -4.20 9.90 -16.78
N SER A 105 -2.87 9.77 -16.70
CA SER A 105 -2.00 10.94 -16.45
C SER A 105 -0.60 10.86 -17.10
N ARG A 106 -0.50 10.45 -18.36
CA ARG A 106 0.70 10.78 -19.16
C ARG A 106 0.36 11.95 -20.09
N PRO A 107 0.90 13.16 -19.85
CA PRO A 107 0.79 14.22 -20.85
C PRO A 107 1.58 13.80 -22.10
N GLN A 108 0.94 13.93 -23.26
CA GLN A 108 1.61 13.88 -24.56
C GLN A 108 2.47 15.13 -24.76
#